data_AF-Q1W4Z3-F1
#
_entry.id   AF-Q1W4Z3-F1
#
_cell.length_a   1.000
_cell.length_b   1.000
_cell.length_c   1.000
_cell.angle_alpha   90.00
_cell.angle_beta   90.00
_cell.angle_gamma   90.00
#
_symmetry.space_group_name_H-M   'P 1'
#
loop_
_entity.id
_entity.type
_entity.pdbx_description
1 polymer ?
#
loop_
_entity_poly.entity_id
_entity_poly.type
_entity_poly.pdbx_seq_one_letter_code
_entity_poly.pdbx_strand_id
1 'polypeptide(L)'
;MSDRLRAITAKLAEDPQRISGRVHSELLDMEGYRDLSAEARESVDEFLVCSVELWCEALLSGAGLSAEAREVFAGYGRRRAHQGVPLQSLMRAFSIGIREIWQGYLELAGDSEELGRELLFEVSRYMFCYFDEVAEETVQAYLDEQIRKVRWREYLGQRLYYILLHTPEDETGFREVLVALGLDPSMPRVALALDVSIDAEKLRSREEEIERLLLQVSRAFRVATADLVRTWYRERLIVWLPCAHGEAISQADQRLARGVAALLASQAEIYQAGLGIMNHGARGWARSMEEALKALDFFSGERAERAVRRYSNILVEDGIRGSENALRYLVSLLEQLGNEPDLLLTLETYLNLGRRRGHTAKRLGIHPNTLDYRLGRVEELLGARLADADWVNRLDIALRLRRYSSGRSGV
;
A
#
# COMPACT_ATOMS: atom_id res chain seq x y z
N MET A 1 -15.39 -41.23 -37.10
CA MET A 1 -14.25 -41.98 -36.53
C MET A 1 -14.30 -43.46 -36.95
N SER A 2 -13.34 -43.84 -37.78
CA SER A 2 -13.05 -45.17 -38.28
C SER A 2 -12.41 -46.05 -37.19
N ASP A 3 -12.42 -47.37 -37.39
CA ASP A 3 -11.77 -48.31 -36.47
C ASP A 3 -10.25 -48.12 -36.41
N ARG A 4 -9.64 -47.61 -37.49
CA ARG A 4 -8.21 -47.29 -37.53
C ARG A 4 -7.90 -46.05 -36.70
N LEU A 5 -8.73 -45.00 -36.79
CA LEU A 5 -8.56 -43.81 -35.95
C LEU A 5 -8.77 -44.16 -34.46
N ARG A 6 -9.78 -44.97 -34.13
CA ARG A 6 -9.94 -45.52 -32.76
C ARG A 6 -8.69 -46.24 -32.27
N ALA A 7 -8.08 -47.08 -33.12
CA ALA A 7 -6.90 -47.84 -32.76
C ALA A 7 -5.67 -46.96 -32.50
N ILE A 8 -5.43 -45.91 -33.30
CA ILE A 8 -4.31 -44.99 -33.04
C ILE A 8 -4.56 -44.10 -31.82
N THR A 9 -5.80 -43.65 -31.58
CA THR A 9 -6.15 -42.90 -30.36
C THR A 9 -5.99 -43.77 -29.11
N ALA A 10 -6.38 -45.05 -29.17
CA ALA A 10 -6.17 -45.99 -28.07
C ALA A 10 -4.67 -46.20 -27.79
N LYS A 11 -3.83 -46.33 -28.82
CA LYS A 11 -2.37 -46.40 -28.66
C LYS A 11 -1.79 -45.13 -28.03
N LEU A 12 -2.34 -43.96 -28.36
CA LEU A 12 -1.94 -42.71 -27.73
C LEU A 12 -2.28 -42.69 -26.24
N ALA A 13 -3.45 -43.24 -25.87
CA ALA A 13 -3.90 -43.36 -24.49
C ALA A 13 -3.12 -44.41 -23.68
N GLU A 14 -2.51 -45.41 -24.33
CA GLU A 14 -1.66 -46.42 -23.66
C GLU A 14 -0.27 -45.87 -23.26
N ASP A 15 0.21 -44.81 -23.93
CA ASP A 15 1.49 -44.15 -23.64
C ASP A 15 1.38 -42.61 -23.67
N PRO A 16 0.62 -42.01 -22.73
CA PRO A 16 0.47 -40.57 -22.63
C PRO A 16 1.81 -39.87 -22.29
N GLN A 17 2.73 -40.61 -21.65
CA GLN A 17 4.04 -40.15 -21.20
C GLN A 17 4.93 -39.72 -22.36
N ARG A 18 4.82 -40.37 -23.51
CA ARG A 18 5.55 -39.99 -24.72
C ARG A 18 5.23 -38.56 -25.17
N ILE A 19 3.98 -38.12 -25.09
CA ILE A 19 3.59 -36.74 -25.42
C ILE A 19 3.92 -35.82 -24.25
N SER A 20 3.48 -36.16 -23.03
CA SER A 20 3.65 -35.28 -21.88
C SER A 20 5.13 -34.98 -21.60
N GLY A 21 6.03 -35.93 -21.83
CA GLY A 21 7.48 -35.73 -21.68
C GLY A 21 8.05 -34.70 -22.67
N ARG A 22 7.56 -34.65 -23.92
CA ARG A 22 7.96 -33.61 -24.88
C ARG A 22 7.45 -32.24 -24.47
N VAL A 23 6.18 -32.16 -24.05
CA VAL A 23 5.59 -30.92 -23.54
C VAL A 23 6.38 -30.43 -22.33
N HIS A 24 6.60 -31.28 -21.32
CA HIS A 24 7.35 -30.95 -20.12
C HIS A 24 8.75 -30.41 -20.42
N SER A 25 9.49 -31.06 -21.34
CA SER A 25 10.81 -30.61 -21.77
C SER A 25 10.83 -29.16 -22.23
N GLU A 26 9.80 -28.72 -22.96
CA GLU A 26 9.73 -27.32 -23.43
C GLU A 26 9.24 -26.36 -22.35
N LEU A 27 8.37 -26.81 -21.43
CA LEU A 27 7.88 -25.97 -20.35
C LEU A 27 9.00 -25.56 -19.38
N LEU A 28 9.99 -26.42 -19.13
CA LEU A 28 11.08 -26.13 -18.20
C LEU A 28 11.89 -24.88 -18.56
N ASP A 29 11.94 -24.52 -19.84
CA ASP A 29 12.65 -23.34 -20.31
C ASP A 29 11.81 -22.06 -20.25
N MET A 30 10.51 -22.15 -19.96
CA MET A 30 9.58 -21.02 -19.97
C MET A 30 9.56 -20.25 -18.65
N GLU A 31 9.39 -18.93 -18.76
CA GLU A 31 9.18 -18.03 -17.61
C GLU A 31 8.00 -18.52 -16.74
N GLY A 32 8.22 -18.56 -15.43
CA GLY A 32 7.25 -19.03 -14.44
C GLY A 32 7.23 -20.54 -14.23
N TYR A 33 7.55 -21.34 -15.26
CA TYR A 33 7.67 -22.80 -15.14
C TYR A 33 9.07 -23.22 -14.69
N ARG A 34 10.11 -22.53 -15.17
CA ARG A 34 11.52 -22.77 -14.77
C ARG A 34 11.73 -22.67 -13.26
N ASP A 35 11.08 -21.71 -12.61
CA ASP A 35 11.31 -21.37 -11.20
C ASP A 35 10.38 -22.11 -10.22
N LEU A 36 9.57 -23.05 -10.72
CA LEU A 36 8.68 -23.85 -9.88
C LEU A 36 9.47 -24.73 -8.88
N SER A 37 8.90 -24.93 -7.69
CA SER A 37 9.39 -25.92 -6.73
C SER A 37 9.29 -27.34 -7.30
N ALA A 38 10.04 -28.29 -6.74
CA ALA A 38 10.00 -29.69 -7.16
C ALA A 38 8.58 -30.27 -7.11
N GLU A 39 7.86 -30.04 -6.00
CA GLU A 39 6.45 -30.43 -5.83
C GLU A 39 5.54 -29.80 -6.90
N ALA A 40 5.77 -28.53 -7.23
CA ALA A 40 4.96 -27.83 -8.23
C ALA A 40 5.22 -28.31 -9.66
N ARG A 41 6.42 -28.84 -9.95
CA ARG A 41 6.77 -29.48 -11.23
C ARG A 41 6.16 -30.87 -11.35
N GLU A 42 6.21 -31.68 -10.30
CA GLU A 42 5.54 -32.99 -10.26
C GLU A 42 4.04 -32.85 -10.54
N SER A 43 3.38 -31.85 -9.94
CA SER A 43 1.98 -31.54 -10.25
C SER A 43 1.73 -31.11 -11.71
N VAL A 44 2.73 -30.57 -12.41
CA VAL A 44 2.62 -30.29 -13.86
C VAL A 44 2.68 -31.60 -14.63
N ASP A 45 3.62 -32.50 -14.30
CA ASP A 45 3.78 -33.78 -14.99
C ASP A 45 2.54 -34.67 -14.87
N GLU A 46 1.98 -34.77 -13.65
CA GLU A 46 0.72 -35.47 -13.40
C GLU A 46 -0.42 -34.89 -14.23
N PHE A 47 -0.51 -33.56 -14.30
CA PHE A 47 -1.53 -32.88 -15.10
C PHE A 47 -1.35 -33.12 -16.59
N LEU A 48 -0.11 -33.10 -17.10
CA LEU A 48 0.15 -33.32 -18.52
C LEU A 48 -0.27 -34.73 -18.95
N VAL A 49 0.07 -35.75 -18.17
CA VAL A 49 -0.37 -37.13 -18.41
C VAL A 49 -1.90 -37.22 -18.42
N CYS A 50 -2.54 -36.73 -17.35
CA CYS A 50 -3.99 -36.72 -17.22
C CYS A 50 -4.68 -35.97 -18.38
N SER A 51 -4.12 -34.85 -18.84
CA SER A 51 -4.69 -34.06 -19.94
C SER A 51 -4.70 -34.81 -21.28
N VAL A 52 -3.67 -35.63 -21.55
CA VAL A 52 -3.60 -36.45 -22.77
C VAL A 52 -4.61 -37.59 -22.69
N GLU A 53 -4.76 -38.22 -21.53
CA GLU A 53 -5.77 -39.26 -21.28
C GLU A 53 -7.19 -38.72 -21.47
N LEU A 54 -7.50 -37.57 -20.87
CA LEU A 54 -8.80 -36.89 -21.00
C LEU A 54 -9.11 -36.51 -22.44
N TRP A 55 -8.10 -36.07 -23.21
CA TRP A 55 -8.26 -35.81 -24.64
C TRP A 55 -8.61 -37.09 -25.42
N CYS A 56 -7.90 -38.19 -25.16
CA CYS A 56 -8.15 -39.46 -25.85
C CYS A 56 -9.54 -40.00 -25.52
N GLU A 57 -9.94 -39.95 -24.25
CA GLU A 57 -11.28 -40.35 -23.81
C GLU A 57 -12.38 -39.52 -24.47
N ALA A 58 -12.21 -38.18 -24.51
CA ALA A 58 -13.17 -37.28 -25.11
C ALA A 58 -13.31 -37.54 -26.63
N LEU A 59 -12.20 -37.72 -27.34
CA LEU A 59 -12.24 -38.05 -28.78
C LEU A 59 -12.85 -39.43 -29.04
N LEU A 60 -12.55 -40.44 -28.22
CA LEU A 60 -13.07 -41.81 -28.40
C LEU A 60 -14.57 -41.90 -28.14
N SER A 61 -15.05 -41.18 -27.13
CA SER A 61 -16.47 -41.12 -26.76
C SER A 61 -17.27 -40.20 -27.70
N GLY A 62 -16.61 -39.22 -28.32
CA GLY A 62 -17.26 -38.15 -29.08
C GLY A 62 -18.04 -37.17 -28.19
N ALA A 63 -17.92 -37.29 -26.87
CA ALA A 63 -18.50 -36.36 -25.92
C ALA A 63 -17.64 -35.09 -25.83
N GLY A 64 -18.23 -33.96 -25.41
CA GLY A 64 -17.47 -32.75 -25.09
C GLY A 64 -16.71 -32.88 -23.76
N LEU A 65 -16.20 -31.75 -23.27
CA LEU A 65 -15.49 -31.71 -22.00
C LEU A 65 -16.43 -32.00 -20.80
N SER A 66 -16.22 -33.13 -20.12
CA SER A 66 -17.01 -33.55 -18.95
C SER A 66 -16.85 -32.60 -17.75
N ALA A 67 -17.77 -32.68 -16.78
CA ALA A 67 -17.72 -31.83 -15.59
C ALA A 67 -16.46 -32.12 -14.74
N GLU A 68 -16.07 -33.40 -14.65
CA GLU A 68 -14.87 -33.84 -13.97
C GLU A 68 -13.61 -33.31 -14.67
N ALA A 69 -13.55 -33.39 -16.01
CA ALA A 69 -12.44 -32.86 -16.80
C ALA A 69 -12.34 -31.33 -16.65
N ARG A 70 -13.46 -30.61 -16.69
CA ARG A 70 -13.51 -29.16 -16.46
C ARG A 70 -12.86 -28.78 -15.13
N GLU A 71 -13.16 -29.50 -14.04
CA GLU A 71 -12.56 -29.21 -12.73
C GLU A 71 -11.05 -29.51 -12.69
N VAL A 72 -10.57 -30.52 -13.42
CA VAL A 72 -9.12 -30.77 -13.56
C VAL A 72 -8.42 -29.57 -14.21
N PHE A 73 -8.97 -29.06 -15.31
CA PHE A 73 -8.44 -27.90 -16.03
C PHE A 73 -8.56 -26.60 -15.22
N ALA A 74 -9.72 -26.34 -14.61
CA ALA A 74 -9.93 -25.20 -13.72
C ALA A 74 -8.98 -25.24 -12.51
N GLY A 75 -8.81 -26.41 -11.90
CA GLY A 75 -7.89 -26.64 -10.79
C GLY A 75 -6.43 -26.38 -11.19
N TYR A 76 -6.02 -26.75 -12.40
CA TYR A 76 -4.70 -26.41 -12.93
C TYR A 76 -4.52 -24.90 -13.08
N GLY A 77 -5.50 -24.19 -13.67
CA GLY A 77 -5.50 -22.73 -13.78
C GLY A 77 -5.32 -22.03 -12.43
N ARG A 78 -6.10 -22.45 -11.41
CA ARG A 78 -5.97 -21.93 -10.03
C ARG A 78 -4.58 -22.16 -9.43
N ARG A 79 -4.00 -23.36 -9.58
CA ARG A 79 -2.65 -23.65 -9.06
C ARG A 79 -1.58 -22.79 -9.73
N ARG A 80 -1.65 -22.61 -11.05
CA ARG A 80 -0.69 -21.78 -11.80
C ARG A 80 -0.81 -20.29 -11.44
N ALA A 81 -2.04 -19.79 -11.22
CA ALA A 81 -2.27 -18.46 -10.66
C ALA A 81 -1.69 -18.34 -9.24
N HIS A 82 -1.85 -19.38 -8.41
CA HIS A 82 -1.32 -19.38 -7.06
C HIS A 82 0.21 -19.26 -7.04
N GLN A 83 0.88 -20.00 -7.93
CA GLN A 83 2.34 -20.07 -8.07
C GLN A 83 2.96 -18.91 -8.87
N GLY A 84 2.15 -17.97 -9.37
CA GLY A 84 2.64 -16.79 -10.07
C GLY A 84 3.14 -17.06 -11.49
N VAL A 85 2.72 -18.16 -12.13
CA VAL A 85 3.02 -18.40 -13.55
C VAL A 85 2.31 -17.33 -14.40
N PRO A 86 3.00 -16.61 -15.30
CA PRO A 86 2.36 -15.62 -16.16
C PRO A 86 1.28 -16.26 -17.05
N LEU A 87 0.13 -15.58 -17.20
CA LEU A 87 -0.97 -16.06 -18.06
C LEU A 87 -0.49 -16.37 -19.48
N GLN A 88 0.39 -15.53 -20.04
CA GLN A 88 1.00 -15.75 -21.35
C GLN A 88 1.78 -17.08 -21.44
N SER A 89 2.52 -17.45 -20.38
CA SER A 89 3.25 -18.71 -20.30
C SER A 89 2.29 -19.88 -20.22
N LEU A 90 1.20 -19.75 -19.46
CA LEU A 90 0.13 -20.76 -19.38
C LEU A 90 -0.53 -20.98 -20.75
N MET A 91 -0.87 -19.90 -21.47
CA MET A 91 -1.43 -20.00 -22.83
C MET A 91 -0.45 -20.63 -23.83
N ARG A 92 0.84 -20.31 -23.69
CA ARG A 92 1.88 -20.93 -24.51
C ARG A 92 2.03 -22.43 -24.21
N ALA A 93 1.88 -22.85 -22.96
CA ALA A 93 1.90 -24.26 -22.58
C ALA A 93 0.78 -25.06 -23.26
N PHE A 94 -0.43 -24.50 -23.33
CA PHE A 94 -1.53 -25.12 -24.09
C PHE A 94 -1.21 -25.24 -25.59
N SER A 95 -0.64 -24.20 -26.19
CA SER A 95 -0.25 -24.23 -27.61
C SER A 95 0.79 -25.32 -27.89
N ILE A 96 1.74 -25.54 -26.98
CA ILE A 96 2.72 -26.63 -27.05
C ILE A 96 2.00 -27.98 -26.94
N GLY A 97 1.13 -28.16 -25.94
CA GLY A 97 0.36 -29.39 -25.77
C GLY A 97 -0.46 -29.78 -27.02
N ILE A 98 -1.18 -28.84 -27.61
CA ILE A 98 -1.94 -29.05 -28.86
C ILE A 98 -1.03 -29.51 -29.98
N ARG A 99 0.12 -28.83 -30.16
CA ARG A 99 1.10 -29.16 -31.19
C ARG A 99 1.66 -30.57 -30.99
N GLU A 100 2.01 -30.94 -29.76
CA GLU A 100 2.61 -32.25 -29.46
C GLU A 100 1.61 -33.40 -29.59
N ILE A 101 0.34 -33.18 -29.26
CA ILE A 101 -0.75 -34.14 -29.51
C ILE A 101 -0.95 -34.32 -31.02
N TRP A 102 -1.01 -33.23 -31.78
CA TRP A 102 -1.14 -33.28 -33.24
C TRP A 102 0.05 -34.01 -33.89
N GLN A 103 1.28 -33.72 -33.46
CA GLN A 103 2.48 -34.45 -33.90
C GLN A 103 2.40 -35.94 -33.58
N GLY A 104 1.93 -36.30 -32.37
CA GLY A 104 1.73 -37.70 -31.99
C GLY A 104 0.78 -38.46 -32.94
N TYR A 105 -0.31 -37.83 -33.37
CA TYR A 105 -1.19 -38.42 -34.38
C TYR A 105 -0.54 -38.56 -35.75
N LEU A 106 0.21 -37.55 -36.21
CA LEU A 106 0.92 -37.61 -37.49
C LEU A 106 1.97 -38.72 -37.50
N GLU A 107 2.72 -38.90 -36.41
CA GLU A 107 3.69 -40.00 -36.25
C GLU A 107 3.02 -41.37 -36.33
N LEU A 108 1.85 -41.56 -35.68
CA LEU A 108 1.11 -42.81 -35.70
C LEU A 108 0.39 -43.09 -37.03
N ALA A 109 -0.02 -42.04 -37.75
CA ALA A 109 -0.64 -42.16 -39.06
C ALA A 109 0.36 -42.53 -40.16
N GLY A 110 1.62 -42.08 -40.04
CA GLY A 110 2.67 -42.29 -41.04
C GLY A 110 2.23 -41.78 -42.42
N ASP A 111 2.48 -42.56 -43.47
CA ASP A 111 2.14 -42.22 -44.86
C ASP A 111 0.70 -42.61 -45.28
N SER A 112 -0.18 -42.91 -44.31
CA SER A 112 -1.55 -43.32 -44.60
C SER A 112 -2.41 -42.13 -45.05
N GLU A 113 -2.73 -42.06 -46.35
CA GLU A 113 -3.56 -41.01 -46.92
C GLU A 113 -4.99 -40.99 -46.34
N GLU A 114 -5.55 -42.16 -46.04
CA GLU A 114 -6.87 -42.31 -45.42
C GLU A 114 -6.91 -41.73 -43.99
N LEU A 115 -5.89 -42.05 -43.17
CA LEU A 115 -5.78 -41.48 -41.82
C LEU A 115 -5.44 -40.00 -41.85
N GLY A 116 -4.56 -39.56 -42.76
CA GLY A 116 -4.25 -38.15 -42.95
C GLY A 116 -5.49 -37.32 -43.26
N ARG A 117 -6.38 -37.83 -44.12
CA ARG A 117 -7.66 -37.21 -44.42
C ARG A 117 -8.59 -37.17 -43.21
N GLU A 118 -8.69 -38.26 -42.44
CA GLU A 118 -9.54 -38.32 -41.26
C GLU A 118 -9.05 -37.40 -40.13
N LEU A 119 -7.74 -37.35 -39.89
CA LEU A 119 -7.11 -36.41 -38.96
C LEU A 119 -7.41 -34.96 -39.38
N LEU A 120 -7.29 -34.65 -40.67
CA LEU A 120 -7.52 -33.31 -41.19
C LEU A 120 -8.98 -32.86 -41.10
N PHE A 121 -9.95 -33.73 -41.42
CA PHE A 121 -11.36 -33.30 -41.51
C PHE A 121 -12.21 -33.63 -40.28
N GLU A 122 -11.89 -34.69 -39.54
CA GLU A 122 -12.64 -35.10 -38.34
C GLU A 122 -11.94 -34.65 -37.06
N VAL A 123 -10.67 -35.03 -36.87
CA VAL A 123 -9.96 -34.77 -35.60
C VAL A 123 -9.62 -33.30 -35.44
N SER A 124 -9.15 -32.61 -36.50
CA SER A 124 -8.74 -31.21 -36.39
C SER A 124 -9.88 -30.32 -35.89
N ARG A 125 -11.10 -30.50 -36.41
CA ARG A 125 -12.27 -29.73 -36.00
C ARG A 125 -12.62 -29.97 -34.54
N TYR A 126 -12.65 -31.25 -34.14
CA TYR A 126 -12.94 -31.61 -32.75
C TYR A 126 -11.84 -31.09 -31.81
N MET A 127 -10.57 -31.19 -32.23
CA MET A 127 -9.41 -30.69 -31.50
C MET A 127 -9.52 -29.19 -31.25
N PHE A 128 -9.80 -28.37 -32.27
CA PHE A 128 -9.96 -26.92 -32.07
C PHE A 128 -11.07 -26.60 -31.07
N CYS A 129 -12.26 -27.20 -31.22
CA CYS A 129 -13.37 -26.96 -30.29
C CYS A 129 -13.03 -27.41 -28.85
N TYR A 130 -12.45 -28.59 -28.69
CA TYR A 130 -12.08 -29.13 -27.39
C TYR A 130 -11.04 -28.25 -26.68
N PHE A 131 -9.98 -27.85 -27.40
CA PHE A 131 -8.92 -27.04 -26.80
C PHE A 131 -9.33 -25.58 -26.57
N ASP A 132 -10.25 -25.03 -27.36
CA ASP A 132 -10.87 -23.75 -27.07
C ASP A 132 -11.65 -23.82 -25.74
N GLU A 133 -12.47 -24.87 -25.52
CA GLU A 133 -13.20 -25.08 -24.26
C GLU A 133 -12.25 -25.26 -23.06
N VAL A 134 -11.20 -26.07 -23.22
CA VAL A 134 -10.19 -26.31 -22.17
C VAL A 134 -9.43 -25.02 -21.83
N ALA A 135 -9.05 -24.24 -22.84
CA ALA A 135 -8.36 -22.98 -22.65
C ALA A 135 -9.27 -21.96 -21.94
N GLU A 136 -10.53 -21.84 -22.36
CA GLU A 136 -11.51 -20.97 -21.72
C GLU A 136 -11.68 -21.30 -20.24
N GLU A 137 -11.95 -22.58 -19.91
CA GLU A 137 -12.14 -23.03 -18.53
C GLU A 137 -10.90 -22.76 -17.66
N THR A 138 -9.71 -23.05 -18.19
CA THR A 138 -8.46 -22.84 -17.45
C THR A 138 -8.16 -21.35 -17.22
N VAL A 139 -8.37 -20.52 -18.24
CA VAL A 139 -8.12 -19.07 -18.18
C VAL A 139 -9.10 -18.39 -17.23
N GLN A 140 -10.39 -18.74 -17.28
CA GLN A 140 -11.38 -18.20 -16.35
C GLN A 140 -11.01 -18.52 -14.90
N ALA A 141 -10.70 -19.78 -14.61
CA ALA A 141 -10.29 -20.19 -13.26
C ALA A 141 -8.99 -19.49 -12.79
N TYR A 142 -8.04 -19.26 -13.71
CA TYR A 142 -6.82 -18.49 -13.43
C TYR A 142 -7.14 -17.04 -13.07
N LEU A 143 -7.96 -16.36 -13.89
CA LEU A 143 -8.30 -14.95 -13.70
C LEU A 143 -9.15 -14.74 -12.44
N ASP A 144 -10.10 -15.62 -12.17
CA ASP A 144 -10.90 -15.60 -10.94
C ASP A 144 -10.03 -15.72 -9.70
N GLU A 145 -9.01 -16.58 -9.73
CA GLU A 145 -8.07 -16.75 -8.61
C GLU A 145 -7.17 -15.52 -8.43
N GLN A 146 -6.72 -14.88 -9.52
CA GLN A 146 -6.00 -13.60 -9.45
C GLN A 146 -6.88 -12.49 -8.85
N ILE A 147 -8.12 -12.37 -9.31
CA ILE A 147 -9.09 -11.40 -8.79
C ILE A 147 -9.37 -11.68 -7.30
N ARG A 148 -9.53 -12.95 -6.91
CA ARG A 148 -9.74 -13.34 -5.52
C ARG A 148 -8.57 -12.92 -4.63
N LYS A 149 -7.32 -13.11 -5.07
CA LYS A 149 -6.13 -12.65 -4.32
C LYS A 149 -6.12 -11.13 -4.12
N VAL A 150 -6.42 -10.36 -5.17
CA VAL A 150 -6.49 -8.89 -5.08
C VAL A 150 -7.59 -8.46 -4.10
N ARG A 151 -8.81 -8.98 -4.27
CA ARG A 151 -9.96 -8.67 -3.39
C ARG A 151 -9.70 -9.07 -1.95
N TRP A 152 -9.02 -10.19 -1.70
CA TRP A 152 -8.66 -10.61 -0.35
C TRP A 152 -7.72 -9.62 0.33
N ARG A 153 -6.70 -9.14 -0.39
CA ARG A 153 -5.78 -8.12 0.13
C ARG A 153 -6.50 -6.79 0.39
N GLU A 154 -7.40 -6.38 -0.49
CA GLU A 154 -8.24 -5.19 -0.29
C GLU A 154 -9.16 -5.34 0.94
N TYR A 155 -9.82 -6.49 1.09
CA TYR A 155 -10.65 -6.81 2.25
C TYR A 155 -9.85 -6.74 3.56
N LEU A 156 -8.66 -7.34 3.60
CA LEU A 156 -7.76 -7.26 4.76
C LEU A 156 -7.33 -5.80 5.04
N GLY A 157 -7.05 -5.02 4.01
CA GLY A 157 -6.75 -3.59 4.15
C GLY A 157 -7.91 -2.79 4.74
N GLN A 158 -9.14 -3.05 4.28
CA GLN A 158 -10.34 -2.43 4.84
C GLN A 158 -10.60 -2.86 6.28
N ARG A 159 -10.40 -4.15 6.61
CA ARG A 159 -10.52 -4.65 7.98
C ARG A 159 -9.47 -4.02 8.90
N LEU A 160 -8.23 -3.90 8.46
CA LEU A 160 -7.17 -3.21 9.20
C LEU A 160 -7.57 -1.75 9.47
N TYR A 161 -8.03 -1.04 8.45
CA TYR A 161 -8.50 0.33 8.58
C TYR A 161 -9.66 0.46 9.58
N TYR A 162 -10.64 -0.45 9.51
CA TYR A 162 -11.76 -0.48 10.46
C TYR A 162 -11.26 -0.66 11.90
N ILE A 163 -10.34 -1.61 12.13
CA ILE A 163 -9.74 -1.84 13.45
C ILE A 163 -9.04 -0.57 13.96
N LEU A 164 -8.21 0.06 13.12
CA LEU A 164 -7.47 1.27 13.52
C LEU A 164 -8.38 2.43 13.90
N LEU A 165 -9.52 2.60 13.23
CA LEU A 165 -10.41 3.75 13.47
C LEU A 165 -11.53 3.51 14.48
N HIS A 166 -12.03 2.29 14.59
CA HIS A 166 -13.27 2.01 15.30
C HIS A 166 -13.10 1.06 16.47
N THR A 167 -12.16 0.12 16.39
CA THR A 167 -11.94 -0.89 17.44
C THR A 167 -10.46 -1.11 17.73
N PRO A 168 -9.68 -0.05 18.06
CA PRO A 168 -8.23 -0.17 18.23
C PRO A 168 -7.85 -1.02 19.44
N GLU A 169 -8.78 -1.37 20.33
CA GLU A 169 -8.62 -2.37 21.39
C GLU A 169 -8.57 -3.83 20.91
N ASP A 170 -9.00 -4.13 19.67
CA ASP A 170 -8.96 -5.48 19.10
C ASP A 170 -7.53 -5.84 18.61
N GLU A 171 -6.62 -6.04 19.56
CA GLU A 171 -5.23 -6.42 19.27
C GLU A 171 -5.12 -7.82 18.65
N THR A 172 -6.06 -8.72 18.95
CA THR A 172 -6.08 -10.07 18.35
C THR A 172 -6.42 -9.97 16.87
N GLY A 173 -7.53 -9.31 16.51
CA GLY A 173 -7.91 -9.10 15.12
C GLY A 173 -6.88 -8.30 14.34
N PHE A 174 -6.23 -7.31 14.98
CA PHE A 174 -5.12 -6.57 14.39
C PHE A 174 -3.96 -7.49 14.00
N ARG A 175 -3.51 -8.35 14.92
CA ARG A 175 -2.42 -9.31 14.67
C ARG A 175 -2.78 -10.29 13.56
N GLU A 176 -3.99 -10.85 13.56
CA GLU A 176 -4.46 -11.77 12.53
C GLU A 176 -4.42 -11.13 11.14
N VAL A 177 -4.92 -9.90 11.02
CA VAL A 177 -4.95 -9.18 9.74
C VAL A 177 -3.54 -8.85 9.25
N LEU A 178 -2.64 -8.41 10.13
CA LEU A 178 -1.25 -8.13 9.74
C LEU A 178 -0.52 -9.38 9.28
N VAL A 179 -0.65 -10.51 10.00
CA VAL A 179 -0.05 -11.79 9.58
C VAL A 179 -0.62 -12.23 8.22
N ALA A 180 -1.92 -12.09 8.00
CA ALA A 180 -2.56 -12.43 6.72
C ALA A 180 -2.11 -11.51 5.57
N LEU A 181 -1.71 -10.26 5.86
CA LEU A 181 -1.10 -9.33 4.92
C LEU A 181 0.41 -9.58 4.69
N GLY A 182 1.02 -10.51 5.45
CA GLY A 182 2.46 -10.78 5.41
C GLY A 182 3.31 -9.76 6.17
N LEU A 183 2.72 -9.04 7.13
CA LEU A 183 3.36 -7.99 7.91
C LEU A 183 3.67 -8.46 9.34
N ASP A 184 4.80 -8.03 9.90
CA ASP A 184 5.16 -8.27 11.30
C ASP A 184 4.30 -7.41 12.26
N PRO A 185 3.45 -8.00 13.11
CA PRO A 185 2.60 -7.24 14.04
C PRO A 185 3.37 -6.54 15.17
N SER A 186 4.60 -6.96 15.45
CA SER A 186 5.44 -6.38 16.51
C SER A 186 6.19 -5.12 16.04
N MET A 187 6.29 -4.93 14.73
CA MET A 187 7.07 -3.86 14.13
C MET A 187 6.46 -2.47 14.42
N PRO A 188 7.22 -1.56 15.05
CA PRO A 188 6.74 -0.20 15.28
C PRO A 188 6.57 0.54 13.96
N ARG A 189 5.58 1.42 13.91
CA ARG A 189 5.32 2.25 12.73
C ARG A 189 5.02 3.70 13.07
N VAL A 190 5.27 4.56 12.09
CA VAL A 190 4.91 5.98 12.09
C VAL A 190 3.95 6.23 10.94
N ALA A 191 2.84 6.91 11.20
CA ALA A 191 1.95 7.37 10.15
C ALA A 191 2.50 8.65 9.50
N LEU A 192 2.44 8.67 8.17
CA LEU A 192 2.73 9.79 7.29
C LEU A 192 1.43 10.18 6.59
N ALA A 193 0.93 11.38 6.85
CA ALA A 193 -0.22 11.95 6.15
C ALA A 193 0.30 12.85 5.01
N LEU A 194 -0.11 12.57 3.77
CA LEU A 194 0.27 13.33 2.59
C LEU A 194 -0.94 14.11 2.08
N ASP A 195 -0.77 15.42 1.95
CA ASP A 195 -1.71 16.31 1.27
C ASP A 195 -1.33 16.35 -0.22
N VAL A 196 -2.13 15.67 -1.04
CA VAL A 196 -1.81 15.33 -2.43
C VAL A 196 -2.86 15.88 -3.39
N SER A 197 -2.39 16.45 -4.50
CA SER A 197 -3.23 16.98 -5.58
C SER A 197 -3.62 15.88 -6.57
N ILE A 198 -4.54 14.99 -6.19
CA ILE A 198 -5.02 13.93 -7.10
C ILE A 198 -6.25 14.44 -7.87
N ASP A 199 -6.26 14.26 -9.19
CA ASP A 199 -7.45 14.52 -10.01
C ASP A 199 -8.56 13.51 -9.65
N ALA A 200 -9.56 13.98 -8.91
CA ALA A 200 -10.60 13.16 -8.32
C ALA A 200 -11.65 12.67 -9.32
N GLU A 201 -11.69 13.21 -10.55
CA GLU A 201 -12.75 12.88 -11.52
C GLU A 201 -12.61 11.48 -12.15
N LYS A 202 -11.45 10.82 -12.02
CA LYS A 202 -11.22 9.48 -12.59
C LYS A 202 -10.66 8.50 -11.54
N LEU A 203 -11.52 7.62 -11.05
CA LEU A 203 -11.17 6.60 -10.04
C LEU A 203 -9.95 5.74 -10.43
N ARG A 204 -9.84 5.34 -11.71
CA ARG A 204 -8.67 4.58 -12.22
C ARG A 204 -7.38 5.39 -12.18
N SER A 205 -7.45 6.67 -12.54
CA SER A 205 -6.30 7.59 -12.49
C SER A 205 -5.79 7.76 -11.06
N ARG A 206 -6.71 7.80 -10.09
CA ARG A 206 -6.38 7.94 -8.67
C ARG A 206 -5.63 6.73 -8.11
N GLU A 207 -6.03 5.51 -8.44
CA GLU A 207 -5.34 4.32 -7.91
C GLU A 207 -3.93 4.18 -8.50
N GLU A 208 -3.76 4.42 -9.80
CA GLU A 208 -2.45 4.45 -10.47
C GLU A 208 -1.53 5.53 -9.88
N GLU A 209 -2.10 6.69 -9.52
CA GLU A 209 -1.36 7.77 -8.88
C GLU A 209 -0.96 7.43 -7.44
N ILE A 210 -1.85 6.78 -6.67
CA ILE A 210 -1.51 6.25 -5.33
C ILE A 210 -0.39 5.21 -5.43
N GLU A 211 -0.45 4.28 -6.37
CA GLU A 211 0.61 3.28 -6.58
C GLU A 211 1.94 3.94 -6.93
N ARG A 212 1.92 4.96 -7.81
CA ARG A 212 3.11 5.75 -8.16
C ARG A 212 3.69 6.46 -6.92
N LEU A 213 2.85 7.09 -6.11
CA LEU A 213 3.28 7.74 -4.86
C LEU A 213 3.85 6.71 -3.87
N LEU A 214 3.26 5.52 -3.73
CA LEU A 214 3.77 4.46 -2.86
C LEU A 214 5.14 3.94 -3.32
N LEU A 215 5.38 3.84 -4.62
CA LEU A 215 6.71 3.52 -5.17
C LEU A 215 7.74 4.60 -4.83
N GLN A 216 7.35 5.88 -4.86
CA GLN A 216 8.22 6.99 -4.49
C GLN A 216 8.52 7.00 -2.98
N VAL A 217 7.51 6.76 -2.14
CA VAL A 217 7.67 6.57 -0.70
C VAL A 217 8.61 5.39 -0.42
N SER A 218 8.38 4.23 -1.04
CA SER A 218 9.25 3.05 -0.95
C SER A 218 10.72 3.40 -1.24
N ARG A 219 10.99 4.14 -2.32
CA ARG A 219 12.34 4.59 -2.70
C ARG A 219 12.93 5.59 -1.70
N ALA A 220 12.15 6.59 -1.27
CA ALA A 220 12.61 7.63 -0.36
C ALA A 220 13.00 7.08 1.02
N PHE A 221 12.29 6.07 1.50
CA PHE A 221 12.52 5.46 2.81
C PHE A 221 13.30 4.14 2.76
N ARG A 222 13.61 3.63 1.56
CA ARG A 222 14.28 2.32 1.34
C ARG A 222 13.54 1.16 2.00
N VAL A 223 12.22 1.14 1.82
CA VAL A 223 11.30 0.13 2.37
C VAL A 223 10.59 -0.56 1.21
N ALA A 224 10.35 -1.89 1.29
CA ALA A 224 9.61 -2.59 0.26
C ALA A 224 8.15 -2.09 0.20
N THR A 225 7.56 -1.96 -0.98
CA THR A 225 6.13 -1.58 -1.12
C THR A 225 5.20 -2.55 -0.41
N ALA A 226 5.56 -3.83 -0.35
CA ALA A 226 4.82 -4.85 0.38
C ALA A 226 4.74 -4.58 1.89
N ASP A 227 5.74 -3.89 2.46
CA ASP A 227 5.77 -3.51 3.87
C ASP A 227 5.00 -2.22 4.16
N LEU A 228 4.58 -1.45 3.15
CA LEU A 228 3.81 -0.23 3.34
C LEU A 228 2.32 -0.55 3.53
N VAL A 229 1.70 0.10 4.50
CA VAL A 229 0.24 0.09 4.68
C VAL A 229 -0.29 1.46 4.33
N ARG A 230 -1.38 1.51 3.55
CA ARG A 230 -1.96 2.75 3.04
C ARG A 230 -3.46 2.82 3.27
N THR A 231 -3.97 4.02 3.53
CA THR A 231 -5.40 4.31 3.46
C THR A 231 -5.64 5.73 2.96
N TRP A 232 -6.84 6.00 2.46
CA TRP A 232 -7.28 7.34 2.17
C TRP A 232 -8.21 7.83 3.26
N TYR A 233 -7.89 8.97 3.89
CA TYR A 233 -8.67 9.51 4.99
C TYR A 233 -8.68 11.03 4.96
N ARG A 234 -9.88 11.64 5.04
CA ARG A 234 -10.08 13.11 5.01
C ARG A 234 -9.26 13.80 3.91
N GLU A 235 -9.42 13.32 2.67
CA GLU A 235 -8.75 13.86 1.47
C GLU A 235 -7.21 13.76 1.47
N ARG A 236 -6.64 12.95 2.38
CA ARG A 236 -5.20 12.74 2.50
C ARG A 236 -4.85 11.27 2.32
N LEU A 237 -3.70 11.01 1.72
CA LEU A 237 -3.11 9.67 1.67
C LEU A 237 -2.34 9.44 2.98
N ILE A 238 -2.75 8.44 3.75
CA ILE A 238 -2.06 8.02 4.97
C ILE A 238 -1.22 6.79 4.65
N VAL A 239 0.06 6.81 5.03
CA VAL A 239 0.99 5.68 4.87
C VAL A 239 1.65 5.37 6.21
N TRP A 240 1.61 4.12 6.66
CA TRP A 240 2.36 3.68 7.85
C TRP A 240 3.73 3.13 7.45
N LEU A 241 4.76 3.86 7.85
CA LEU A 241 6.17 3.55 7.59
C LEU A 241 6.73 2.65 8.69
N PRO A 242 7.39 1.52 8.37
CA PRO A 242 8.06 0.69 9.36
C PRO A 242 9.27 1.39 9.97
N CYS A 243 9.51 1.12 11.25
CA CYS A 243 10.68 1.58 11.99
C CYS A 243 11.50 0.37 12.45
N ALA A 244 12.81 0.56 12.61
CA ALA A 244 13.68 -0.54 13.02
C ALA A 244 13.40 -0.95 14.47
N HIS A 245 13.52 -2.25 14.77
CA HIS A 245 13.35 -2.73 16.13
C HIS A 245 14.40 -2.10 17.06
N GLY A 246 13.95 -1.56 18.19
CA GLY A 246 14.83 -0.86 19.14
C GLY A 246 15.26 0.56 18.71
N GLU A 247 14.77 1.09 17.59
CA GLU A 247 15.02 2.48 17.20
C GLU A 247 14.40 3.44 18.23
N ALA A 248 15.16 4.46 18.66
CA ALA A 248 14.62 5.47 19.56
C ALA A 248 13.61 6.36 18.82
N ILE A 249 12.50 6.72 19.49
CA ILE A 249 11.43 7.54 18.91
C ILE A 249 11.95 8.83 18.27
N SER A 250 12.87 9.53 18.94
CA SER A 250 13.48 10.76 18.45
C SER A 250 14.37 10.57 17.22
N GLN A 251 15.04 9.41 17.10
CA GLN A 251 15.84 9.07 15.92
C GLN A 251 14.93 8.76 14.73
N ALA A 252 13.85 8.00 14.95
CA ALA A 252 12.84 7.73 13.93
C ALA A 252 12.20 9.03 13.41
N ASP A 253 11.78 9.93 14.30
CA ASP A 253 11.22 11.26 13.95
C ASP A 253 12.17 12.03 13.02
N GLN A 254 13.45 12.17 13.39
CA GLN A 254 14.43 12.93 12.61
C GLN A 254 14.78 12.26 11.27
N ARG A 255 14.91 10.92 11.25
CA ARG A 255 15.20 10.16 10.03
C ARG A 255 14.05 10.27 9.04
N LEU A 256 12.83 10.01 9.51
CA LEU A 256 11.64 10.07 8.67
C LEU A 256 11.38 11.49 8.18
N ALA A 257 11.51 12.50 9.03
CA ALA A 257 11.35 13.90 8.61
C ALA A 257 12.29 14.32 7.48
N ARG A 258 13.56 13.86 7.52
CA ARG A 258 14.51 14.07 6.42
C ARG A 258 14.06 13.36 5.14
N GLY A 259 13.58 12.13 5.24
CA GLY A 259 13.01 11.39 4.11
C GLY A 259 11.79 12.07 3.50
N VAL A 260 10.87 12.58 4.34
CA VAL A 260 9.70 13.35 3.89
C VAL A 260 10.11 14.65 3.22
N ALA A 261 11.11 15.37 3.75
CA ALA A 261 11.61 16.60 3.12
C ALA A 261 12.18 16.33 1.72
N ALA A 262 12.94 15.23 1.57
CA ALA A 262 13.45 14.79 0.28
C ALA A 262 12.32 14.39 -0.69
N LEU A 263 11.29 13.71 -0.18
CA LEU A 263 10.10 13.36 -0.96
C LEU A 263 9.40 14.62 -1.48
N LEU A 264 9.08 15.59 -0.61
CA LEU A 264 8.45 16.88 -0.97
C LEU A 264 9.28 17.69 -1.98
N ALA A 265 10.61 17.64 -1.88
CA ALA A 265 11.50 18.33 -2.83
C ALA A 265 11.47 17.70 -4.23
N SER A 266 11.20 16.38 -4.31
CA SER A 266 11.21 15.62 -5.57
C SER A 266 9.83 15.49 -6.23
N GLN A 267 8.73 15.66 -5.48
CA GLN A 267 7.38 15.41 -5.94
C GLN A 267 6.55 16.69 -5.96
N ALA A 268 6.08 17.07 -7.15
CA ALA A 268 5.32 18.30 -7.35
C ALA A 268 3.85 18.14 -6.92
N GLU A 269 3.39 16.92 -6.71
CA GLU A 269 2.02 16.56 -6.41
C GLU A 269 1.72 16.61 -4.90
N ILE A 270 2.76 16.62 -4.06
CA ILE A 270 2.64 16.67 -2.60
C ILE A 270 2.86 18.10 -2.12
N TYR A 271 1.83 18.70 -1.52
CA TYR A 271 1.93 20.06 -0.98
C TYR A 271 2.50 20.07 0.43
N GLN A 272 1.96 19.23 1.30
CA GLN A 272 2.34 19.16 2.70
C GLN A 272 2.37 17.70 3.18
N ALA A 273 3.16 17.46 4.22
CA ALA A 273 3.24 16.15 4.84
C ALA A 273 3.25 16.26 6.37
N GLY A 274 2.35 15.52 7.01
CA GLY A 274 2.23 15.35 8.44
C GLY A 274 2.91 14.08 8.92
N LEU A 275 3.72 14.16 9.97
CA LEU A 275 4.40 13.00 10.54
C LEU A 275 3.97 12.79 12.00
N GLY A 276 3.44 11.60 12.30
CA GLY A 276 3.10 11.17 13.65
C GLY A 276 4.30 10.67 14.46
N ILE A 277 4.04 10.05 15.61
CA ILE A 277 5.07 9.45 16.47
C ILE A 277 5.07 7.93 16.35
N MET A 278 6.25 7.34 16.50
CA MET A 278 6.47 5.90 16.41
C MET A 278 5.73 5.16 17.53
N ASN A 279 4.90 4.19 17.16
CA ASN A 279 4.13 3.39 18.10
C ASN A 279 3.95 1.93 17.63
N HIS A 280 3.48 1.08 18.55
CA HIS A 280 3.17 -0.34 18.32
C HIS A 280 1.68 -0.64 18.54
N GLY A 281 1.20 -1.75 17.97
CA GLY A 281 -0.19 -2.20 18.15
C GLY A 281 -1.22 -1.31 17.46
N ALA A 282 -2.47 -1.75 17.49
CA ALA A 282 -3.57 -1.07 16.81
C ALA A 282 -3.78 0.35 17.35
N ARG A 283 -3.85 0.52 18.68
CA ARG A 283 -3.95 1.84 19.33
C ARG A 283 -2.81 2.77 18.97
N GLY A 284 -1.60 2.22 18.88
CA GLY A 284 -0.42 2.99 18.56
C GLY A 284 -0.44 3.52 17.13
N TRP A 285 -0.78 2.66 16.17
CA TRP A 285 -0.89 3.05 14.76
C TRP A 285 -2.02 4.06 14.53
N ALA A 286 -3.16 3.88 15.19
CA ALA A 286 -4.28 4.81 15.18
C ALA A 286 -3.86 6.19 15.72
N ARG A 287 -3.20 6.22 16.88
CA ARG A 287 -2.68 7.45 17.49
C ARG A 287 -1.66 8.15 16.58
N SER A 288 -0.74 7.41 15.99
CA SER A 288 0.25 7.97 15.06
C SER A 288 -0.43 8.66 13.86
N MET A 289 -1.53 8.08 13.35
CA MET A 289 -2.32 8.69 12.28
C MET A 289 -3.00 9.98 12.74
N GLU A 290 -3.64 9.99 13.91
CA GLU A 290 -4.23 11.20 14.48
C GLU A 290 -3.20 12.32 14.68
N GLU A 291 -2.02 11.97 15.18
CA GLU A 291 -0.89 12.88 15.38
C GLU A 291 -0.41 13.49 14.04
N ALA A 292 -0.26 12.66 13.00
CA ALA A 292 0.12 13.13 11.67
C ALA A 292 -0.91 14.12 11.09
N LEU A 293 -2.20 13.85 11.28
CA LEU A 293 -3.28 14.73 10.84
C LEU A 293 -3.30 16.04 11.63
N LYS A 294 -3.16 15.98 12.97
CA LYS A 294 -3.04 17.17 13.83
C LYS A 294 -1.86 18.04 13.43
N ALA A 295 -0.72 17.44 13.07
CA ALA A 295 0.46 18.18 12.63
C ALA A 295 0.19 19.00 11.35
N LEU A 296 -0.59 18.48 10.41
CA LEU A 296 -1.03 19.23 9.23
C LEU A 296 -2.02 20.34 9.60
N ASP A 297 -3.02 20.01 10.41
CA ASP A 297 -4.10 20.94 10.73
C ASP A 297 -3.62 22.14 11.57
N PHE A 298 -2.53 21.96 12.33
CA PHE A 298 -1.92 23.01 13.18
C PHE A 298 -1.42 24.23 12.41
N PHE A 299 -1.03 24.04 11.14
CA PHE A 299 -0.47 25.11 10.32
C PHE A 299 -1.36 25.45 9.11
N SER A 300 -2.65 25.10 9.16
CA SER A 300 -3.59 25.21 8.04
C SER A 300 -3.80 26.64 7.50
N GLY A 301 -3.47 27.68 8.27
CA GLY A 301 -3.46 29.08 7.81
C GLY A 301 -2.31 29.46 6.87
N GLU A 302 -1.23 28.65 6.83
CA GLU A 302 -0.05 28.83 5.96
C GLU A 302 -0.08 27.82 4.79
N ARG A 303 -1.22 27.72 4.08
CA ARG A 303 -1.37 26.86 2.88
C ARG A 303 -0.35 27.14 1.76
N ALA A 304 0.46 28.20 1.87
CA ALA A 304 1.39 28.64 0.83
C ALA A 304 2.77 27.95 0.85
N GLU A 305 3.19 27.32 1.96
CA GLU A 305 4.54 26.75 2.04
C GLU A 305 4.55 25.21 2.06
N ARG A 306 5.34 24.63 1.14
CA ARG A 306 5.69 23.21 1.16
C ARG A 306 6.52 22.90 2.38
N ALA A 307 5.96 22.12 3.30
CA ALA A 307 6.61 21.89 4.59
C ALA A 307 6.35 20.48 5.13
N VAL A 308 7.36 19.97 5.84
CA VAL A 308 7.24 18.81 6.72
C VAL A 308 6.72 19.29 8.07
N ARG A 309 5.51 18.87 8.43
CA ARG A 309 4.89 19.17 9.72
C ARG A 309 5.00 17.94 10.61
N ARG A 310 5.79 18.02 11.68
CA ARG A 310 5.97 16.91 12.62
C ARG A 310 5.11 17.14 13.85
N TYR A 311 4.45 16.09 14.34
CA TYR A 311 3.73 16.15 15.60
C TYR A 311 4.67 16.46 16.78
N SER A 312 5.93 16.01 16.72
CA SER A 312 6.96 16.34 17.71
C SER A 312 7.22 17.85 17.87
N ASN A 313 6.87 18.67 16.86
CA ASN A 313 6.99 20.13 16.97
C ASN A 313 5.81 20.78 17.70
N ILE A 314 4.71 20.05 17.94
CA ILE A 314 3.46 20.56 18.56
C ILE A 314 2.99 19.71 19.75
N LEU A 315 3.82 18.76 20.22
CA LEU A 315 3.43 17.77 21.23
C LEU A 315 3.01 18.41 22.56
N VAL A 316 3.65 19.52 22.93
CA VAL A 316 3.40 20.21 24.20
C VAL A 316 2.07 20.94 24.13
N GLU A 317 1.83 21.61 23.01
CA GLU A 317 0.61 22.36 22.73
C GLU A 317 -0.61 21.43 22.64
N ASP A 318 -0.50 20.31 21.93
CA ASP A 318 -1.58 19.32 21.86
C ASP A 318 -1.83 18.66 23.24
N GLY A 319 -0.77 18.29 23.96
CA GLY A 319 -0.88 17.74 25.31
C GLY A 319 -1.59 18.67 26.29
N ILE A 320 -1.30 19.97 26.24
CA ILE A 320 -1.97 20.97 27.08
C ILE A 320 -3.43 21.17 26.67
N ARG A 321 -3.76 21.10 25.37
CA ARG A 321 -5.17 21.16 24.93
C ARG A 321 -6.01 20.02 25.48
N GLY A 322 -5.40 18.86 25.72
CA GLY A 322 -6.05 17.75 26.41
C GLY A 322 -6.31 17.99 27.91
N SER A 323 -5.70 19.03 28.50
CA SER A 323 -5.83 19.39 29.92
C SER A 323 -6.56 20.73 30.08
N GLU A 324 -7.86 20.66 30.41
CA GLU A 324 -8.74 21.84 30.50
C GLU A 324 -8.18 22.93 31.44
N ASN A 325 -7.65 22.53 32.60
CA ASN A 325 -7.10 23.49 33.57
C ASN A 325 -5.77 24.09 33.14
N ALA A 326 -4.89 23.31 32.52
CA ALA A 326 -3.63 23.83 31.99
C ALA A 326 -3.89 24.83 30.86
N LEU A 327 -4.81 24.49 29.95
CA LEU A 327 -5.23 25.38 28.86
C LEU A 327 -5.84 26.69 29.41
N ARG A 328 -6.81 26.61 30.32
CA ARG A 328 -7.44 27.80 30.93
C ARG A 328 -6.42 28.70 31.61
N TYR A 329 -5.49 28.12 32.37
CA TYR A 329 -4.44 28.89 33.03
C TYR A 329 -3.55 29.62 32.02
N LEU A 330 -3.00 28.94 31.01
CA LEU A 330 -2.13 29.59 30.03
C LEU A 330 -2.84 30.65 29.19
N VAL A 331 -4.10 30.43 28.83
CA VAL A 331 -4.91 31.43 28.12
C VAL A 331 -5.13 32.68 28.99
N SER A 332 -5.41 32.51 30.29
CA SER A 332 -5.60 33.63 31.23
C SER A 332 -4.37 34.54 31.38
N LEU A 333 -3.16 34.04 31.13
CA LEU A 333 -1.95 34.87 31.09
C LEU A 333 -2.01 35.87 29.93
N LEU A 334 -2.50 35.45 28.77
CA LEU A 334 -2.62 36.33 27.61
C LEU A 334 -3.82 37.27 27.71
N GLU A 335 -4.89 36.86 28.39
CA GLU A 335 -6.05 37.71 28.66
C GLU A 335 -5.69 38.95 29.51
N GLN A 336 -4.75 38.81 30.44
CA GLN A 336 -4.20 39.93 31.21
C GLN A 336 -3.51 40.98 30.32
N LEU A 337 -2.98 40.57 29.16
CA LEU A 337 -2.41 41.45 28.15
C LEU A 337 -3.43 41.91 27.09
N GLY A 338 -4.66 41.37 27.12
CA GLY A 338 -5.66 41.55 26.07
C GLY A 338 -6.14 42.98 25.86
N ASN A 339 -6.02 43.82 26.88
CA ASN A 339 -6.37 45.25 26.83
C ASN A 339 -5.28 46.12 26.17
N GLU A 340 -4.07 45.58 25.99
CA GLU A 340 -2.92 46.30 25.43
C GLU A 340 -2.30 45.50 24.26
N PRO A 341 -2.90 45.53 23.05
CA PRO A 341 -2.50 44.66 21.92
C PRO A 341 -1.03 44.84 21.50
N ASP A 342 -0.49 46.04 21.68
CA ASP A 342 0.92 46.37 21.44
C ASP A 342 1.87 45.59 22.34
N LEU A 343 1.50 45.30 23.59
CA LEU A 343 2.32 44.49 24.50
C LEU A 343 2.36 43.04 24.04
N LEU A 344 1.22 42.52 23.60
CA LEU A 344 1.11 41.15 23.12
C LEU A 344 1.92 40.93 21.83
N LEU A 345 1.82 41.87 20.89
CA LEU A 345 2.66 41.89 19.68
C LEU A 345 4.15 42.01 20.01
N THR A 346 4.48 42.84 21.01
CA THR A 346 5.87 43.02 21.47
C THR A 346 6.42 41.75 22.08
N LEU A 347 5.67 41.09 22.97
CA LEU A 347 6.04 39.83 23.60
C LEU A 347 6.22 38.72 22.57
N GLU A 348 5.28 38.57 21.64
CA GLU A 348 5.36 37.59 20.57
C GLU A 348 6.61 37.82 19.69
N THR A 349 6.85 39.06 19.27
CA THR A 349 8.01 39.41 18.44
C THR A 349 9.32 39.22 19.20
N TYR A 350 9.35 39.54 20.50
CA TYR A 350 10.51 39.36 21.36
C TYR A 350 10.89 37.88 21.51
N LEU A 351 9.91 37.01 21.77
CA LEU A 351 10.12 35.57 21.91
C LEU A 351 10.50 34.91 20.58
N ASN A 352 9.80 35.23 19.48
CA ASN A 352 10.11 34.71 18.14
C ASN A 352 11.52 35.06 17.66
N LEU A 353 12.09 36.19 18.09
CA LEU A 353 13.45 36.62 17.75
C LEU A 353 14.50 36.18 18.79
N GLY A 354 14.18 35.20 19.64
CA GLY A 354 15.10 34.61 20.60
C GLY A 354 15.51 35.58 21.71
N ARG A 355 14.61 36.47 22.13
CA ARG A 355 14.84 37.46 23.20
C ARG A 355 15.92 38.49 22.89
N ARG A 356 16.19 38.76 21.60
CA ARG A 356 17.19 39.74 21.15
C ARG A 356 16.59 41.14 21.03
N ARG A 357 16.70 41.94 22.09
CA ARG A 357 16.14 43.31 22.17
C ARG A 357 16.36 44.17 20.92
N GLY A 358 17.59 44.26 20.42
CA GLY A 358 17.91 45.09 19.25
C GLY A 358 17.18 44.64 17.97
N HIS A 359 17.07 43.33 17.74
CA HIS A 359 16.33 42.79 16.60
C HIS A 359 14.82 43.01 16.77
N THR A 360 14.31 42.88 17.99
CA THR A 360 12.89 43.11 18.31
C THR A 360 12.50 44.56 18.10
N ALA A 361 13.25 45.52 18.65
CA ALA A 361 12.99 46.95 18.47
C ALA A 361 12.98 47.34 16.99
N LYS A 362 13.98 46.85 16.22
CA LYS A 362 14.05 47.05 14.77
C LYS A 362 12.87 46.43 14.02
N ARG A 363 12.46 45.20 14.35
CA ARG A 363 11.33 44.51 13.71
C ARG A 363 10.00 45.23 13.97
N LEU A 364 9.83 45.79 15.17
CA LEU A 364 8.64 46.54 15.57
C LEU A 364 8.68 48.01 15.13
N GLY A 365 9.81 48.51 14.62
CA GLY A 365 9.95 49.92 14.25
C GLY A 365 9.92 50.89 15.44
N ILE A 366 10.29 50.44 16.64
CA ILE A 366 10.24 51.22 17.88
C ILE A 366 11.65 51.49 18.44
N HIS A 367 11.76 52.53 19.28
CA HIS A 367 13.01 52.83 19.99
C HIS A 367 13.32 51.76 21.07
N PRO A 368 14.59 51.42 21.34
CA PRO A 368 14.96 50.48 22.42
C PRO A 368 14.32 50.79 23.78
N ASN A 369 14.28 52.06 24.18
CA ASN A 369 13.61 52.46 25.43
C ASN A 369 12.11 52.12 25.45
N THR A 370 11.41 52.25 24.32
CA THR A 370 10.00 51.87 24.21
C THR A 370 9.83 50.36 24.32
N LEU A 371 10.76 49.59 23.74
CA LEU A 371 10.78 48.14 23.90
C LEU A 371 10.96 47.76 25.38
N ASP A 372 11.95 48.34 26.06
CA ASP A 372 12.21 48.03 27.47
C ASP A 372 11.02 48.41 28.36
N TYR A 373 10.38 49.55 28.09
CA TYR A 373 9.13 49.94 28.76
C TYR A 373 8.01 48.89 28.55
N ARG A 374 7.77 48.47 27.30
CA ARG A 374 6.73 47.47 26.98
C ARG A 374 7.02 46.12 27.62
N LEU A 375 8.28 45.66 27.60
CA LEU A 375 8.68 44.41 28.25
C LEU A 375 8.54 44.49 29.77
N GLY A 376 8.93 45.61 30.39
CA GLY A 376 8.72 45.85 31.82
C GLY A 376 7.25 45.90 32.20
N ARG A 377 6.40 46.49 31.35
CA ARG A 377 4.94 46.49 31.55
C ARG A 377 4.34 45.08 31.48
N VAL A 378 4.84 44.24 30.58
CA VAL A 378 4.46 42.81 30.52
C VAL A 378 4.85 42.07 31.81
N GLU A 379 6.06 42.29 32.32
CA GLU A 379 6.52 41.71 33.59
C GLU A 379 5.64 42.15 34.77
N GLU A 380 5.28 43.43 34.83
CA GLU A 380 4.40 44.01 35.85
C GLU A 380 3.00 43.39 35.82
N LEU A 381 2.34 43.39 34.65
CA LEU A 381 0.97 42.89 34.51
C LEU A 381 0.85 41.40 34.83
N LEU A 382 1.85 40.60 34.47
CA LEU A 382 1.83 39.15 34.64
C LEU A 382 2.44 38.68 35.97
N GLY A 383 3.06 39.57 36.73
CA GLY A 383 3.90 39.19 37.87
C GLY A 383 5.05 38.25 37.47
N ALA A 384 5.57 38.44 36.25
CA ALA A 384 6.52 37.55 35.60
C ALA A 384 7.93 38.16 35.52
N ARG A 385 8.92 37.31 35.24
CA ARG A 385 10.28 37.76 34.87
C ARG A 385 10.67 37.13 33.54
N LEU A 386 10.89 37.93 32.51
CA LEU A 386 11.27 37.48 31.16
C LEU A 386 12.73 37.00 31.07
N ALA A 387 13.50 37.17 32.15
CA ALA A 387 14.79 36.53 32.33
C ALA A 387 14.66 35.06 32.81
N ASP A 388 13.54 34.70 33.44
CA ASP A 388 13.27 33.36 33.97
C ASP A 388 12.84 32.41 32.83
N ALA A 389 13.54 31.29 32.71
CA ALA A 389 13.27 30.28 31.69
C ALA A 389 11.86 29.68 31.82
N ASP A 390 11.35 29.51 33.04
CA ASP A 390 10.04 28.91 33.27
C ASP A 390 8.91 29.83 32.80
N TRP A 391 9.02 31.12 33.09
CA TRP A 391 8.09 32.13 32.60
C TRP A 391 8.14 32.26 31.07
N VAL A 392 9.34 32.30 30.51
CA VAL A 392 9.52 32.33 29.05
C VAL A 392 8.85 31.12 28.38
N ASN A 393 9.05 29.91 28.91
CA ASN A 393 8.43 28.71 28.38
C ASN A 393 6.90 28.74 28.47
N ARG A 394 6.34 29.16 29.62
CA ARG A 394 4.89 29.30 29.80
C ARG A 394 4.29 30.30 28.79
N LEU A 395 4.94 31.43 28.60
CA LEU A 395 4.46 32.47 27.67
C LEU A 395 4.61 32.04 26.20
N ASP A 396 5.70 31.37 25.83
CA ASP A 396 5.87 30.83 24.46
C ASP A 396 4.76 29.83 24.14
N ILE A 397 4.49 28.88 25.03
CA ILE A 397 3.42 27.89 24.88
C ILE A 397 2.05 28.59 24.79
N ALA A 398 1.76 29.54 25.69
CA ALA A 398 0.49 30.27 25.68
C ALA A 398 0.27 30.98 24.33
N LEU A 399 1.29 31.65 23.79
CA LEU A 399 1.22 32.33 22.48
C LEU A 399 0.96 31.36 21.34
N ARG A 400 1.65 30.20 21.34
CA ARG A 400 1.45 29.16 20.33
C ARG A 400 0.04 28.58 20.38
N LEU A 401 -0.49 28.33 21.58
CA LEU A 401 -1.87 27.86 21.78
C LEU A 401 -2.90 28.85 21.23
N ARG A 402 -2.67 30.16 21.42
CA ARG A 402 -3.52 31.23 20.88
C ARG A 402 -3.56 31.23 19.36
N ARG A 403 -2.39 31.12 18.69
CA ARG A 403 -2.31 31.10 17.21
C ARG A 403 -3.15 29.97 16.60
N TYR A 404 -3.10 28.78 17.19
CA TYR A 404 -3.91 27.64 16.73
C TYR A 404 -5.42 27.87 16.91
N SER A 405 -5.86 28.48 18.01
CA SER A 405 -7.28 28.77 18.24
C SER A 405 -7.82 29.79 17.23
N SER A 406 -7.04 30.83 16.92
CA SER A 406 -7.41 31.86 15.94
C SER A 406 -7.50 31.31 14.50
N GLY A 407 -6.74 30.26 14.17
CA GLY A 407 -6.81 29.59 12.86
C GLY A 407 -8.10 28.80 12.60
N ARG A 408 -8.87 28.42 13.64
CA ARG A 408 -10.18 27.74 13.48
C ARG A 408 -11.39 28.67 13.49
N SER A 409 -11.23 29.94 13.88
CA SER A 409 -12.34 30.92 13.94
C SER A 409 -12.63 31.61 12.59
N GLY A 410 -12.10 31.08 11.49
CA GLY A 410 -12.32 31.56 10.12
C GLY A 410 -13.18 30.63 9.25
N VAL A 411 -14.10 29.87 9.84
CA VAL A 411 -15.14 29.09 9.14
C VAL A 411 -16.52 29.55 9.60
#